data_AF-A0A4Y9QFG4-F1
#
_entry.id   AF-A0A4Y9QFG4-F1
#
_cell.length_a   1.000
_cell.length_b   1.000
_cell.length_c   1.000
_cell.angle_alpha   90.00
_cell.angle_beta   90.00
_cell.angle_gamma   90.00
#
_symmetry.space_group_name_H-M   'P 1'
#
loop_
_entity.id
_entity.type
_entity.pdbx_description
1 polymer ?
#
loop_
_entity_poly.entity_id
_entity_poly.type
_entity_poly.pdbx_seq_one_letter_code
_entity_poly.pdbx_strand_id
1 'polypeptide(L)'
;MTAPAKSRRKPIRHGTTGGYRAHFRHGEPMCEPCRAADRTRKGYLGPQPVASCGTVGGYRRHLRHGEDACPPCLTANAAWGRIYKRRASDRAKAGAR
;
A
#
# COMPACT_ATOMS: atom_id res chain seq x y z
N MET A 1 10.98 -42.44 19.41
CA MET A 1 9.96 -41.42 19.13
C MET A 1 10.58 -40.06 19.42
N THR A 2 10.93 -39.29 18.38
CA THR A 2 11.68 -38.03 18.51
C THR A 2 10.78 -36.94 19.08
N ALA A 3 11.16 -36.35 20.21
CA ALA A 3 10.45 -35.24 20.84
C ALA A 3 10.48 -34.00 19.91
N PRO A 4 9.34 -33.33 19.65
CA PRO A 4 9.37 -32.10 18.86
C PRO A 4 10.09 -31.01 19.64
N ALA A 5 11.15 -30.45 19.03
CA ALA A 5 11.92 -29.35 19.59
C ALA A 5 10.98 -28.16 19.88
N LYS A 6 10.75 -27.89 21.18
CA LYS A 6 9.97 -26.72 21.65
C LYS A 6 10.61 -25.46 21.06
N SER A 7 9.96 -24.84 20.08
CA SER A 7 10.54 -23.69 19.40
C SER A 7 10.83 -22.59 20.42
N ARG A 8 12.08 -22.09 20.48
CA ARG A 8 12.50 -20.96 21.35
C ARG A 8 11.88 -19.61 20.94
N ARG A 9 10.80 -19.62 20.15
CA ARG A 9 10.16 -18.41 19.66
C ARG A 9 9.40 -17.78 20.81
N LYS A 10 9.70 -16.51 21.08
CA LYS A 10 9.02 -15.73 22.13
C LYS A 10 7.50 -15.83 21.94
N PRO A 11 6.71 -15.98 23.02
CA PRO A 11 5.27 -15.99 22.92
C PRO A 11 4.77 -14.76 22.15
N ILE A 12 3.89 -14.99 21.18
CA ILE A 12 3.32 -13.92 20.36
C ILE A 12 2.38 -13.09 21.22
N ARG A 13 2.64 -11.79 21.36
CA ARG A 13 1.70 -10.87 22.01
C ARG A 13 0.52 -10.57 21.07
N HIS A 14 -0.59 -11.26 21.27
CA HIS A 14 -1.81 -11.08 20.48
C HIS A 14 -2.46 -9.70 20.71
N GLY A 15 -3.29 -9.27 19.76
CA GLY A 15 -3.99 -7.97 19.83
C GLY A 15 -3.13 -6.75 19.51
N THR A 16 -1.92 -6.96 18.97
CA THR A 16 -1.02 -5.89 18.56
C THR A 16 -0.58 -6.07 17.12
N THR A 17 -0.14 -4.98 16.50
CA THR A 17 0.45 -4.98 15.15
C THR A 17 1.76 -5.77 15.10
N GLY A 18 2.50 -5.78 16.21
CA GLY A 18 3.67 -6.65 16.42
C GLY A 18 3.28 -8.13 16.41
N GLY A 19 2.17 -8.48 17.06
CA GLY A 19 1.59 -9.82 17.03
C GLY A 19 1.15 -10.28 15.64
N TYR A 20 0.57 -9.39 14.83
CA TYR A 20 0.23 -9.66 13.43
C TYR A 20 1.47 -10.02 12.58
N ARG A 21 2.56 -9.26 12.72
CA ARG A 21 3.82 -9.53 12.02
C ARG A 21 4.50 -10.80 12.52
N ALA A 22 4.36 -11.12 13.80
CA ALA A 22 4.90 -12.34 14.39
C ALA A 22 4.20 -13.58 13.80
N HIS A 23 2.87 -13.60 13.72
CA HIS A 23 2.11 -14.65 13.02
C HIS A 23 2.62 -14.90 11.60
N PHE A 24 2.80 -13.81 10.83
CA PHE A 24 3.34 -13.89 9.47
C PHE A 24 4.76 -14.49 9.41
N ARG A 25 5.63 -14.12 10.37
CA ARG A 25 7.01 -14.64 10.47
C ARG A 25 7.05 -16.09 10.94
N HIS A 26 6.09 -16.51 11.75
CA HIS A 26 6.01 -17.85 12.30
C HIS A 26 5.33 -18.84 11.35
N GLY A 27 4.55 -18.34 10.37
CA GLY A 27 3.78 -19.15 9.44
C GLY A 27 2.50 -19.71 10.06
N GLU A 28 2.03 -19.10 11.15
CA GLU A 28 0.85 -19.53 11.90
C GLU A 28 -0.41 -18.76 11.46
N PRO A 29 -1.60 -19.37 11.56
CA PRO A 29 -2.85 -18.69 11.24
C PRO A 29 -3.08 -17.50 12.17
N MET A 30 -3.26 -16.33 11.58
CA MET A 30 -3.48 -15.08 12.31
C MET A 30 -4.79 -15.11 13.10
N CYS A 31 -4.68 -14.95 14.42
CA CYS A 31 -5.85 -14.80 15.28
C CYS A 31 -6.62 -13.49 14.99
N GLU A 32 -7.91 -13.51 15.32
CA GLU A 32 -8.85 -12.40 15.09
C GLU A 32 -8.41 -11.08 15.76
N PRO A 33 -7.87 -11.07 17.01
CA PRO A 33 -7.33 -9.87 17.64
C PRO A 33 -6.15 -9.26 16.87
N CYS A 34 -5.28 -10.08 16.30
CA CYS A 34 -4.16 -9.60 15.48
C CYS A 34 -4.62 -9.06 14.12
N ARG A 35 -5.66 -9.68 13.52
CA ARG A 35 -6.30 -9.15 12.30
C ARG A 35 -6.97 -7.80 12.57
N ALA A 36 -7.68 -7.66 13.69
CA ALA A 36 -8.28 -6.40 14.12
C ALA A 36 -7.22 -5.31 14.34
N ALA A 37 -6.11 -5.64 15.01
CA ALA A 37 -5.01 -4.71 15.23
C ALA A 37 -4.32 -4.24 13.92
N ASP A 38 -4.22 -5.09 12.89
CA ASP A 38 -3.72 -4.64 11.58
C ASP A 38 -4.74 -3.75 10.85
N ARG A 39 -6.04 -4.03 10.97
CA ARG A 39 -7.10 -3.19 10.41
C ARG A 39 -7.11 -1.78 11.00
N THR A 40 -6.90 -1.66 12.32
CA THR A 40 -6.80 -0.35 12.98
C THR A 40 -5.50 0.37 12.63
N ARG A 41 -4.36 -0.33 12.55
CA ARG A 41 -3.07 0.25 12.12
C ARG A 41 -3.07 0.71 10.68
N LYS A 42 -3.64 -0.09 9.78
CA LYS A 42 -3.82 0.30 8.39
C LYS A 42 -4.82 1.43 8.22
N GLY A 43 -5.36 1.95 9.33
CA GLY A 43 -6.09 3.21 9.44
C GLY A 43 -7.00 3.30 8.26
N TYR A 44 -8.04 2.45 8.26
CA TYR A 44 -9.07 2.33 7.22
C TYR A 44 -9.32 3.71 6.58
N LEU A 45 -8.51 4.06 5.58
CA LEU A 45 -8.87 5.05 4.58
C LEU A 45 -10.04 4.33 3.97
N GLY A 46 -11.26 4.81 4.23
CA GLY A 46 -12.49 4.10 3.90
C GLY A 46 -12.58 3.76 2.41
N PRO A 47 -13.78 3.59 1.86
CA PRO A 47 -13.93 3.62 0.41
C PRO A 47 -13.21 4.86 -0.12
N GLN A 48 -12.07 4.67 -0.80
CA GLN A 48 -11.32 5.79 -1.35
C GLN A 48 -12.31 6.55 -2.22
N PRO A 49 -12.48 7.88 -2.03
CA PRO A 49 -13.46 8.64 -2.76
C PRO A 49 -13.30 8.30 -4.23
N VAL A 50 -14.41 7.93 -4.88
CA VAL A 50 -14.40 7.55 -6.30
C VAL A 50 -13.62 8.62 -7.03
N ALA A 51 -12.47 8.23 -7.60
CA ALA A 51 -11.55 9.22 -8.14
C ALA A 51 -12.30 10.03 -9.20
N SER A 52 -12.55 11.30 -8.90
CA SER A 52 -13.29 12.18 -9.80
C SER A 52 -12.52 12.32 -11.10
N CYS A 53 -13.28 12.43 -12.19
CA CYS A 53 -12.72 12.78 -13.48
C CYS A 53 -11.96 14.11 -13.33
N GLY A 54 -10.81 14.25 -14.01
CA GLY A 54 -9.93 15.42 -13.83
C GLY A 54 -8.78 15.22 -12.84
N THR A 55 -8.61 14.03 -12.28
CA THR A 55 -7.45 13.69 -11.46
C THR A 55 -6.64 12.56 -12.10
N VAL A 56 -5.36 12.45 -11.73
CA VAL A 56 -4.51 11.30 -12.13
C VAL A 56 -5.11 9.98 -11.59
N GLY A 57 -5.77 10.04 -10.42
CA GLY A 57 -6.51 8.91 -9.87
C GLY A 57 -7.67 8.47 -10.77
N GLY A 58 -8.41 9.44 -11.33
CA GLY A 58 -9.49 9.21 -12.29
C GLY A 58 -8.98 8.61 -13.60
N TYR A 59 -7.86 9.13 -14.13
CA TYR A 59 -7.20 8.55 -15.31
C TYR A 59 -6.81 7.07 -15.09
N ARG A 60 -6.17 6.77 -13.97
CA ARG A 60 -5.79 5.38 -13.62
C ARG A 60 -7.02 4.49 -13.38
N ARG A 61 -8.15 5.07 -12.98
CA ARG A 61 -9.40 4.33 -12.88
C ARG A 61 -9.88 3.91 -14.27
N HIS A 62 -9.96 4.82 -15.24
CA HIS A 62 -10.31 4.47 -16.63
C HIS A 62 -9.42 3.35 -17.17
N LEU A 63 -8.10 3.44 -16.97
CA LEU A 63 -7.16 2.37 -17.38
C LEU A 63 -7.42 1.02 -16.69
N ARG A 64 -7.78 1.02 -15.41
CA ARG A 64 -8.10 -0.23 -14.68
C ARG A 64 -9.39 -0.87 -15.13
N HIS A 65 -10.35 -0.07 -15.61
CA HIS A 65 -11.62 -0.56 -16.13
C HIS A 65 -11.61 -0.81 -17.64
N GLY A 66 -10.53 -0.43 -18.34
CA GLY A 66 -10.45 -0.55 -19.80
C GLY A 66 -11.34 0.45 -20.55
N GLU A 67 -11.71 1.56 -19.90
CA GLU A 67 -12.52 2.62 -20.49
C GLU A 67 -11.65 3.69 -21.14
N ASP A 68 -12.19 4.37 -22.16
CA ASP A 68 -11.57 5.57 -22.70
C ASP A 68 -11.54 6.68 -21.66
N ALA A 69 -10.35 7.22 -21.40
CA ALA A 69 -10.18 8.29 -20.44
C ALA A 69 -10.78 9.59 -20.97
N CYS A 70 -11.63 10.23 -20.18
CA CYS A 70 -12.21 11.52 -20.56
C CYS A 70 -11.14 12.64 -20.69
N PRO A 71 -11.40 13.70 -21.47
CA PRO A 71 -10.46 14.83 -21.65
C PRO A 71 -9.86 15.41 -20.35
N PRO A 72 -10.61 15.63 -19.26
CA PRO A 72 -10.02 16.17 -18.03
C PRO A 72 -9.06 15.18 -17.35
N CYS A 73 -9.29 13.86 -17.47
CA CYS A 73 -8.36 12.85 -16.96
C CYS A 73 -7.05 12.83 -17.78
N LEU A 74 -7.14 13.00 -19.10
CA LEU A 74 -5.97 13.07 -19.99
C LEU A 74 -5.12 14.31 -19.68
N THR A 75 -5.74 15.48 -19.52
CA THR A 75 -5.02 16.72 -19.18
C THR A 75 -4.37 16.62 -17.80
N ALA A 76 -5.05 16.03 -16.82
CA ALA A 76 -4.48 15.78 -15.50
C ALA A 76 -3.25 14.85 -15.55
N ASN A 77 -3.32 13.78 -16.33
CA ASN A 77 -2.18 12.87 -16.53
C ASN A 77 -1.00 13.58 -17.22
N ALA A 78 -1.27 14.39 -18.25
CA ALA A 78 -0.25 15.17 -18.93
C ALA A 78 0.42 16.21 -18.01
N ALA A 79 -0.37 16.92 -17.19
CA ALA A 79 0.15 17.86 -16.19
C ALA A 79 1.06 17.15 -15.18
N TRP A 80 0.64 15.98 -14.67
CA TRP A 80 1.43 15.18 -13.76
C TRP A 80 2.74 14.69 -14.38
N GLY A 81 2.71 14.26 -15.64
CA GLY A 81 3.90 13.86 -16.40
C GLY A 81 4.94 14.98 -16.49
N ARG A 82 4.52 16.25 -16.67
CA ARG A 82 5.43 17.41 -16.68
C ARG A 82 6.10 17.62 -15.32
N ILE A 83 5.35 17.55 -14.22
CA ILE A 83 5.87 17.68 -12.85
C ILE A 83 6.87 16.56 -12.55
N TYR A 84 6.53 15.33 -12.94
CA TYR A 84 7.39 14.17 -12.73
C TYR A 84 8.73 14.31 -13.47
N LYS A 85 8.69 14.68 -14.76
CA LYS A 85 9.90 14.93 -15.57
C LYS A 85 10.76 16.03 -14.96
N ARG A 86 10.16 17.15 -14.51
CA ARG A 86 10.88 18.23 -13.84
C ARG A 86 11.60 17.72 -12.58
N ARG A 87 10.89 16.99 -11.71
CA ARG A 87 11.48 16.40 -10.50
C ARG A 87 12.62 15.42 -10.80
N ALA A 88 12.50 14.64 -11.86
CA ALA A 88 13.54 13.73 -12.30
C ALA A 88 14.80 14.50 -12.76
N SER A 89 14.64 15.55 -13.56
CA SER A 89 15.75 16.42 -13.99
C SER A 89 16.39 17.16 -12.82
N ASP A 90 15.59 17.67 -11.88
CA ASP A 90 16.09 18.35 -10.68
C ASP A 90 16.94 17.39 -9.83
N ARG A 91 16.49 16.15 -9.65
CA ARG A 91 17.26 15.09 -8.95
C ARG A 91 18.55 14.73 -9.68
N ALA A 92 18.50 14.61 -11.01
CA ALA A 92 19.68 14.31 -11.82
C ALA A 92 20.75 15.41 -11.68
N LYS A 93 20.34 16.68 -11.65
CA LYS A 93 21.26 17.81 -11.41
C LYS A 93 21.81 17.83 -9.99
N ALA A 94 20.99 17.50 -8.99
CA ALA A 94 21.41 17.47 -7.59
C ALA A 94 22.43 16.36 -7.27
N GLY A 95 22.36 15.22 -7.98
CA GLY A 95 23.31 14.12 -7.85
C GLY A 95 24.57 14.22 -8.73
N ALA A 96 24.68 15.26 -9.54
CA ALA A 96 25.83 15.53 -10.42
C ALA A 96 26.81 16.55 -9.82
N ARG A 97 26.77 16.76 -8.49
CA ARG A 97 27.63 17.66 -7.73
C ARG A 97 28.49 16.88 -6.74
#